data_AF-A0A917JLY9-F1
#
_entry.id   AF-A0A917JLY9-F1
#
_cell.length_a   1.000
_cell.length_b   1.000
_cell.length_c   1.000
_cell.angle_alpha   90.00
_cell.angle_beta   90.00
_cell.angle_gamma   90.00
#
_symmetry.space_group_name_H-M   'P 1'
#
loop_
_entity.id
_entity.type
_entity.pdbx_description
1 polymer ?
#
loop_
_entity_poly.entity_id
_entity_poly.type
_entity_poly.pdbx_seq_one_letter_code
_entity_poly.pdbx_strand_id
1 'polypeptide(L)'
;MASSAPHRHLARAVGLPAEPVVAGQRACVAEHVRAGLDTHLRTLIAHDPGTRLGEDPEELHQMRVSVRRMRALLRSARPFLDRSWSEPLRAELGWLGRELGPVRDLDVLLARLRQETADLPGDERAAAARLVTGLKAEYGTARVEMLSALDSDRYLALLRAVVKATQTPTEKSDVDTERALRDLVIGQYRKLRKAVRRLPDDPADEQLHALRIRGKRLRYTAELAQPTLGTPARQLIKATRRFQDVLGEHQDACVAEQRVRELLRDLGDDVDTTVAFVAGRLVERERARRAEHRATWREAWDAVRTAADAI
;
A
#
# COMPACT_ATOMS: atom_id res chain seq x y z
N MET A 1 4.58 -11.60 -29.81
CA MET A 1 4.62 -12.85 -29.02
C MET A 1 5.97 -13.02 -28.31
N ALA A 2 6.42 -12.02 -27.55
CA ALA A 2 7.65 -12.09 -26.76
C ALA A 2 7.45 -11.32 -25.44
N SER A 3 6.72 -11.91 -24.49
CA SER A 3 6.59 -11.38 -23.12
C SER A 3 6.04 -12.45 -22.16
N SER A 4 6.66 -13.64 -22.10
CA SER A 4 6.33 -14.61 -21.04
C SER A 4 7.54 -15.37 -20.46
N ALA A 5 8.75 -15.11 -20.96
CA ALA A 5 9.93 -15.88 -20.60
C ALA A 5 10.51 -15.53 -19.21
N PRO A 6 10.73 -14.26 -18.80
CA PRO A 6 11.51 -13.98 -17.59
C PRO A 6 10.81 -14.39 -16.29
N HIS A 7 9.49 -14.22 -16.18
CA HIS A 7 8.73 -14.61 -14.98
C HIS A 7 8.69 -16.13 -14.75
N ARG A 8 8.73 -16.93 -15.82
CA ARG A 8 8.70 -18.41 -15.73
C ARG A 8 9.97 -18.96 -15.08
N HIS A 9 11.11 -18.29 -15.26
CA HIS A 9 12.36 -18.69 -14.62
C HIS A 9 12.33 -18.47 -13.11
N LEU A 10 11.86 -17.30 -12.66
CA LEU A 10 11.75 -17.00 -11.22
C LEU A 10 10.74 -17.92 -10.53
N ALA A 11 9.54 -18.10 -11.12
CA ALA A 11 8.52 -19.00 -10.59
C ALA A 11 9.04 -20.44 -10.44
N ARG A 12 9.77 -20.95 -11.44
CA ARG A 12 10.40 -22.28 -11.39
C ARG A 12 11.52 -22.34 -10.34
N ALA A 13 12.36 -21.31 -10.24
CA ALA A 13 13.49 -21.26 -9.31
C ALA A 13 13.06 -21.26 -7.83
N VAL A 14 11.85 -20.78 -7.53
CA VAL A 14 11.27 -20.77 -6.18
C VAL A 14 10.32 -21.93 -5.93
N GLY A 15 10.10 -22.80 -6.92
CA GLY A 15 9.24 -23.98 -6.80
C GLY A 15 7.74 -23.68 -6.77
N LEU A 16 7.30 -22.57 -7.37
CA LEU A 16 5.87 -22.22 -7.43
C LEU A 16 5.12 -23.23 -8.32
N PRO A 17 4.09 -23.93 -7.82
CA PRO A 17 3.28 -24.84 -8.63
C PRO A 17 2.61 -24.11 -9.81
N ALA A 18 2.41 -24.82 -10.93
CA ALA A 18 1.75 -24.26 -12.11
C ALA A 18 0.31 -23.82 -11.76
N GLU A 19 -0.45 -24.72 -11.13
CA GLU A 19 -1.83 -24.49 -10.76
C GLU A 19 -1.96 -23.57 -9.53
N PRO A 20 -2.78 -22.51 -9.60
CA PRO A 20 -3.07 -21.65 -8.46
C PRO A 20 -3.78 -22.38 -7.32
N VAL A 21 -3.54 -21.92 -6.09
CA VAL A 21 -4.28 -22.40 -4.93
C VAL A 21 -5.66 -21.74 -4.91
N VAL A 22 -6.72 -22.56 -4.87
CA VAL A 22 -8.11 -22.10 -4.83
C VAL A 22 -8.75 -22.50 -3.51
N ALA A 23 -9.45 -21.56 -2.87
CA ALA A 23 -10.26 -21.81 -1.68
C ALA A 23 -11.75 -21.75 -2.04
N GLY A 24 -12.50 -22.79 -1.68
CA GLY A 24 -13.96 -22.80 -1.81
C GLY A 24 -14.63 -21.79 -0.86
N GLN A 25 -15.91 -21.47 -1.09
CA GLN A 25 -16.64 -20.48 -0.25
C GLN A 25 -16.78 -20.89 1.22
N ARG A 26 -16.80 -22.21 1.49
CA ARG A 26 -16.91 -22.81 2.82
C ARG A 26 -15.54 -23.29 3.36
N ALA A 27 -14.46 -22.90 2.69
CA ALA A 27 -13.11 -23.21 3.13
C ALA A 27 -12.81 -22.51 4.45
N CYS A 28 -11.89 -23.06 5.23
CA CYS A 28 -11.48 -22.42 6.46
C CYS A 28 -10.68 -21.13 6.17
N VAL A 29 -10.55 -20.24 7.15
CA VAL A 29 -9.80 -18.97 6.99
C VAL A 29 -8.37 -19.20 6.51
N ALA A 30 -7.71 -20.27 6.97
CA ALA A 30 -6.34 -20.58 6.59
C ALA A 30 -6.22 -20.94 5.09
N GLU A 31 -7.20 -21.62 4.50
CA GLU A 31 -7.24 -21.91 3.06
C GLU A 31 -7.43 -20.64 2.23
N HIS A 32 -8.31 -19.73 2.66
CA HIS A 32 -8.45 -18.42 2.02
C HIS A 32 -7.15 -17.60 2.09
N VAL A 33 -6.41 -17.66 3.19
CA VAL A 33 -5.09 -17.03 3.31
C VAL A 33 -4.10 -17.64 2.32
N ARG A 34 -4.05 -18.98 2.22
CA ARG A 34 -3.15 -19.68 1.26
C ARG A 34 -3.44 -19.28 -0.18
N ALA A 35 -4.71 -19.26 -0.58
CA ALA A 35 -5.14 -18.82 -1.91
C ALA A 35 -4.77 -17.35 -2.18
N GLY A 36 -4.96 -16.47 -1.19
CA GLY A 36 -4.57 -15.06 -1.29
C GLY A 36 -3.05 -14.84 -1.35
N LEU A 37 -2.27 -15.62 -0.60
CA LEU A 37 -0.80 -15.60 -0.67
C LEU A 37 -0.32 -16.04 -2.06
N ASP A 38 -0.87 -17.13 -2.61
CA ASP A 38 -0.53 -17.63 -3.95
C ASP A 38 -0.86 -16.60 -5.03
N THR A 39 -2.06 -16.02 -4.99
CA THR A 39 -2.50 -14.97 -5.92
C THR A 39 -1.52 -13.80 -5.93
N HIS A 40 -1.18 -13.27 -4.75
CA HIS A 40 -0.29 -12.11 -4.66
C HIS A 40 1.17 -12.45 -4.92
N LEU A 41 1.62 -13.67 -4.63
CA LEU A 41 2.95 -14.13 -5.02
C LEU A 41 3.09 -14.19 -6.54
N ARG A 42 2.07 -14.70 -7.24
CA ARG A 42 2.04 -14.72 -8.71
C ARG A 42 2.11 -13.32 -9.29
N THR A 43 1.31 -12.37 -8.78
CA THR A 43 1.37 -10.97 -9.20
C THR A 43 2.75 -10.37 -8.93
N LEU A 44 3.34 -10.62 -7.75
CA LEU A 44 4.68 -10.13 -7.42
C LEU A 44 5.73 -10.65 -8.42
N ILE A 45 5.74 -11.96 -8.70
CA ILE A 45 6.67 -12.58 -9.66
C ILE A 45 6.42 -12.04 -11.08
N ALA A 46 5.16 -11.82 -11.45
CA ALA A 46 4.77 -11.28 -12.75
C ALA A 46 5.18 -9.82 -12.98
N HIS A 47 5.51 -9.06 -11.93
CA HIS A 47 5.96 -7.67 -12.04
C HIS A 47 7.44 -7.46 -11.67
N ASP A 48 8.15 -8.52 -11.28
CA ASP A 48 9.57 -8.46 -10.88
C ASP A 48 10.50 -7.98 -12.02
N PRO A 49 10.51 -8.60 -13.21
CA PRO A 49 11.22 -8.10 -14.38
C PRO A 49 10.94 -6.65 -14.75
N GLY A 50 9.67 -6.23 -14.78
CA GLY A 50 9.29 -4.85 -15.12
C GLY A 50 9.82 -3.85 -14.08
N THR A 51 9.77 -4.23 -12.80
CA THR A 51 10.34 -3.43 -11.70
C THR A 51 11.86 -3.30 -11.81
N ARG A 52 12.55 -4.35 -12.24
CA ARG A 52 14.01 -4.34 -12.45
C ARG A 52 14.42 -3.47 -13.64
N LEU A 53 13.64 -3.50 -14.72
CA LEU A 53 13.84 -2.62 -15.88
C LEU A 53 13.57 -1.17 -15.51
N GLY A 54 12.47 -0.90 -14.78
CA GLY A 54 12.12 0.43 -14.30
C GLY A 54 11.59 1.37 -15.39
N GLU A 55 11.02 0.82 -16.47
CA GLU A 55 10.43 1.58 -17.58
C GLU A 55 9.02 2.08 -17.25
N ASP A 56 8.25 1.29 -16.50
CA ASP A 56 6.89 1.64 -16.06
C ASP A 56 6.80 1.60 -14.52
N PRO A 57 6.52 2.73 -13.84
CA PRO A 57 6.30 2.79 -12.39
C PRO A 57 5.17 1.89 -11.87
N GLU A 58 4.25 1.48 -12.75
CA GLU A 58 3.14 0.59 -12.39
C GLU A 58 3.62 -0.82 -12.02
N GLU A 59 4.72 -1.28 -12.61
CA GLU A 59 5.33 -2.59 -12.28
C GLU A 59 5.73 -2.64 -10.80
N LEU A 60 6.46 -1.62 -10.33
CA LEU A 60 6.84 -1.49 -8.93
C LEU A 60 5.60 -1.27 -8.05
N HIS A 61 4.62 -0.51 -8.53
CA HIS A 61 3.35 -0.32 -7.82
C HIS A 61 2.69 -1.67 -7.52
N GLN A 62 2.52 -2.52 -8.52
CA GLN A 62 1.86 -3.82 -8.38
C GLN A 62 2.65 -4.80 -7.50
N MET A 63 3.98 -4.80 -7.57
CA MET A 63 4.80 -5.56 -6.62
C MET A 63 4.55 -5.10 -5.18
N ARG A 64 4.56 -3.79 -4.91
CA ARG A 64 4.29 -3.24 -3.57
C ARG A 64 2.89 -3.53 -3.09
N VAL A 65 1.89 -3.44 -3.98
CA VAL A 65 0.52 -3.84 -3.66
C VAL A 65 0.51 -5.29 -3.20
N SER A 66 1.15 -6.19 -3.94
CA SER A 66 1.21 -7.63 -3.64
C SER A 66 1.86 -7.91 -2.28
N VAL A 67 3.04 -7.34 -2.00
CA VAL A 67 3.72 -7.46 -0.68
C VAL A 67 2.82 -6.97 0.45
N ARG A 68 2.22 -5.79 0.30
CA ARG A 68 1.33 -5.19 1.31
C ARG A 68 0.09 -6.05 1.55
N ARG A 69 -0.50 -6.63 0.51
CA ARG A 69 -1.68 -7.50 0.60
C ARG A 69 -1.37 -8.80 1.32
N MET A 70 -0.26 -9.47 0.98
CA MET A 70 0.19 -10.67 1.70
C MET A 70 0.40 -10.40 3.20
N ARG A 71 1.07 -9.30 3.56
CA ARG A 71 1.24 -8.89 4.96
C ARG A 71 -0.08 -8.62 5.66
N ALA A 72 -1.02 -8.02 4.94
CA ALA A 72 -2.34 -7.70 5.48
C ALA A 72 -3.15 -8.97 5.74
N LEU A 73 -3.12 -9.94 4.82
CA LEU A 73 -3.76 -11.26 5.00
C LEU A 73 -3.23 -11.95 6.25
N LEU A 74 -1.90 -12.13 6.36
CA LEU A 74 -1.26 -12.76 7.53
C LEU A 74 -1.63 -12.06 8.84
N ARG A 75 -1.70 -10.73 8.83
CA ARG A 75 -2.10 -9.95 10.02
C ARG A 75 -3.58 -10.12 10.36
N SER A 76 -4.46 -10.06 9.36
CA SER A 76 -5.92 -10.13 9.58
C SER A 76 -6.32 -11.52 10.06
N ALA A 77 -5.72 -12.56 9.50
CA ALA A 77 -5.96 -13.95 9.85
C ALA A 77 -5.12 -14.45 11.04
N ARG A 78 -4.34 -13.58 11.70
CA ARG A 78 -3.42 -13.95 12.79
C ARG A 78 -4.03 -14.87 13.88
N PRO A 79 -5.32 -14.74 14.27
CA PRO A 79 -5.93 -15.68 15.24
C PRO A 79 -6.09 -17.12 14.73
N PHE A 80 -6.02 -17.35 13.42
CA PHE A 80 -6.27 -18.64 12.75
C PHE A 80 -5.02 -19.24 12.12
N LEU A 81 -3.85 -18.64 12.31
CA LEU A 81 -2.59 -19.09 11.75
C LEU A 81 -1.63 -19.44 12.87
N ASP A 82 -0.84 -20.50 12.67
CA ASP A 82 0.30 -20.77 13.52
C ASP A 82 1.32 -19.62 13.39
N ARG A 83 1.65 -19.04 14.54
CA ARG A 83 2.54 -17.88 14.66
C ARG A 83 4.00 -18.24 14.37
N SER A 84 4.37 -19.51 14.53
CA SER A 84 5.73 -20.01 14.33
C SER A 84 6.23 -19.76 12.91
N TRP A 85 5.35 -19.87 11.91
CA TRP A 85 5.67 -19.60 10.51
C TRP A 85 5.11 -18.25 10.02
N SER A 86 3.92 -17.85 10.49
CA SER A 86 3.23 -16.69 9.91
C SER A 86 3.84 -15.35 10.31
N GLU A 87 4.35 -15.21 11.54
CA GLU A 87 4.98 -13.94 11.98
C GLU A 87 6.37 -13.73 11.34
N PRO A 88 7.27 -14.72 11.24
CA PRO A 88 8.51 -14.58 10.48
C PRO A 88 8.26 -14.22 9.01
N LEU A 89 7.32 -14.91 8.35
CA LEU A 89 6.97 -14.58 6.96
C LEU A 89 6.46 -13.13 6.81
N ARG A 90 5.62 -12.70 7.74
CA ARG A 90 5.10 -11.32 7.78
C ARG A 90 6.20 -10.29 8.00
N ALA A 91 7.24 -10.64 8.76
CA ALA A 91 8.41 -9.81 9.00
C ALA A 91 9.33 -9.73 7.77
N GLU A 92 9.48 -10.81 7.00
CA GLU A 92 10.28 -10.82 5.76
C GLU A 92 9.58 -10.06 4.62
N LEU A 93 8.27 -10.24 4.45
CA LEU A 93 7.47 -9.32 3.62
C LEU A 93 7.56 -7.88 4.16
N GLY A 94 7.77 -7.78 5.48
CA GLY A 94 8.13 -6.58 6.23
C GLY A 94 9.30 -5.82 5.65
N TRP A 95 10.40 -6.54 5.55
CA TRP A 95 11.65 -6.10 4.96
C TRP A 95 11.48 -5.72 3.49
N LEU A 96 10.97 -6.63 2.64
CA LEU A 96 10.83 -6.33 1.20
C LEU A 96 9.97 -5.07 0.96
N GLY A 97 8.89 -4.88 1.72
CA GLY A 97 8.07 -3.68 1.59
C GLY A 97 8.79 -2.36 1.95
N ARG A 98 9.83 -2.41 2.79
CA ARG A 98 10.70 -1.26 3.09
C ARG A 98 11.70 -1.02 1.96
N GLU A 99 12.32 -2.05 1.42
CA GLU A 99 13.28 -1.92 0.29
C GLU A 99 12.60 -1.37 -0.98
N LEU A 100 11.37 -1.79 -1.26
CA LEU A 100 10.58 -1.26 -2.38
C LEU A 100 10.00 0.15 -2.10
N GLY A 101 10.08 0.62 -0.85
CA GLY A 101 9.43 1.84 -0.35
C GLY A 101 9.88 3.12 -1.03
N PRO A 102 11.15 3.49 -0.84
CA PRO A 102 11.68 4.77 -1.26
C PRO A 102 11.45 5.07 -2.75
N VAL A 103 11.72 4.10 -3.64
CA VAL A 103 11.54 4.29 -5.09
C VAL A 103 10.08 4.62 -5.43
N ARG A 104 9.11 3.90 -4.85
CA ARG A 104 7.70 4.16 -5.15
C ARG A 104 7.20 5.47 -4.56
N ASP A 105 7.66 5.81 -3.37
CA ASP A 105 7.25 7.05 -2.73
C ASP A 105 7.78 8.25 -3.54
N LEU A 106 8.98 8.13 -4.12
CA LEU A 106 9.53 9.09 -5.08
C LEU A 106 8.80 9.09 -6.44
N ASP A 107 8.40 7.93 -6.98
CA ASP A 107 7.58 7.88 -8.21
C ASP A 107 6.29 8.70 -8.04
N VAL A 108 5.61 8.53 -6.91
CA VAL A 108 4.36 9.25 -6.59
C VAL A 108 4.62 10.74 -6.46
N LEU A 109 5.66 11.13 -5.71
CA LEU A 109 6.00 12.53 -5.51
C LEU A 109 6.40 13.21 -6.83
N LEU A 110 7.27 12.59 -7.62
CA LEU A 110 7.71 13.12 -8.91
C LEU A 110 6.54 13.23 -9.90
N ALA A 111 5.65 12.25 -9.96
CA ALA A 111 4.46 12.31 -10.80
C ALA A 111 3.54 13.48 -10.39
N ARG A 112 3.30 13.65 -9.08
CA ARG A 112 2.50 14.75 -8.54
C ARG A 112 3.12 16.11 -8.89
N LEU A 113 4.41 16.31 -8.64
CA LEU A 113 5.10 17.56 -8.93
C LEU A 113 5.14 17.86 -10.44
N ARG A 114 5.27 16.85 -11.30
CA ARG A 114 5.17 17.02 -12.76
C ARG A 114 3.78 17.49 -13.17
N GLN A 115 2.72 16.90 -12.60
CA GLN A 115 1.35 17.32 -12.89
C GLN A 115 1.12 18.77 -12.45
N GLU A 116 1.60 19.15 -11.27
CA GLU A 116 1.47 20.52 -10.77
C GLU A 116 2.23 21.56 -11.61
N THR A 117 3.27 21.14 -12.30
CA THR A 117 4.15 22.05 -13.05
C THR A 117 3.87 22.07 -14.55
N ALA A 118 2.99 21.18 -15.06
CA ALA A 118 2.71 21.03 -16.49
C ALA A 118 2.22 22.34 -17.15
N ASP A 119 1.33 23.07 -16.48
CA ASP A 119 0.69 24.28 -17.01
C ASP A 119 1.41 25.58 -16.64
N LEU A 120 2.58 25.50 -16.00
CA LEU A 120 3.36 26.69 -15.63
C LEU A 120 4.02 27.32 -16.87
N PRO A 121 4.30 28.63 -16.87
CA PRO A 121 5.16 29.29 -17.85
C PRO A 121 6.55 28.62 -18.00
N GLY A 122 7.22 28.84 -19.13
CA GLY A 122 8.44 28.10 -19.48
C GLY A 122 9.61 28.30 -18.50
N ASP A 123 9.80 29.53 -18.02
CA ASP A 123 10.75 29.93 -16.98
C ASP A 123 10.41 29.29 -15.62
N GLU A 124 9.13 29.30 -15.23
CA GLU A 124 8.67 28.64 -14.01
C GLU A 124 8.83 27.11 -14.07
N ARG A 125 8.59 26.48 -15.23
CA ARG A 125 8.85 25.05 -15.43
C ARG A 125 10.33 24.71 -15.30
N ALA A 126 11.21 25.56 -15.83
CA ALA A 126 12.65 25.39 -15.66
C ALA A 126 13.07 25.52 -14.19
N ALA A 127 12.48 26.48 -13.46
CA ALA A 127 12.70 26.64 -12.03
C ALA A 127 12.20 25.42 -11.23
N ALA A 128 11.02 24.87 -11.57
CA ALA A 128 10.52 23.64 -10.97
C ALA A 128 11.45 22.43 -11.23
N ALA A 129 12.00 22.33 -12.44
CA ALA A 129 12.95 21.27 -12.79
C ALA A 129 14.23 21.35 -11.95
N ARG A 130 14.72 22.56 -11.64
CA ARG A 130 15.84 22.77 -10.72
C ARG A 130 15.49 22.30 -9.31
N LEU A 131 14.33 22.69 -8.79
CA LEU A 131 13.84 22.30 -7.46
C LEU A 131 13.81 20.77 -7.25
N VAL A 132 13.36 20.01 -8.25
CA VAL A 132 13.24 18.53 -8.13
C VAL A 132 14.52 17.77 -8.46
N THR A 133 15.65 18.46 -8.70
CA THR A 133 16.92 17.79 -9.04
C THR A 133 17.41 16.90 -7.89
N GLY A 134 17.26 17.32 -6.63
CA GLY A 134 17.59 16.51 -5.45
C GLY A 134 16.82 15.18 -5.42
N LEU A 135 15.53 15.20 -5.79
CA LEU A 135 14.70 13.99 -5.85
C LEU A 135 15.21 12.96 -6.88
N LYS A 136 15.82 13.41 -7.99
CA LYS A 136 16.39 12.50 -8.99
C LYS A 136 17.62 11.75 -8.46
N ALA A 137 18.45 12.42 -7.67
CA ALA A 137 19.61 11.79 -7.03
C ALA A 137 19.18 10.78 -5.95
N GLU A 138 18.20 11.15 -5.12
CA GLU A 138 17.57 10.25 -4.16
C GLU A 138 16.97 9.02 -4.86
N TYR A 139 16.29 9.23 -5.99
CA TYR A 139 15.71 8.15 -6.79
C TYR A 139 16.77 7.15 -7.26
N GLY A 140 17.90 7.64 -7.79
CA GLY A 140 19.00 6.79 -8.23
C GLY A 140 19.54 5.92 -7.10
N THR A 141 19.75 6.51 -5.92
CA THR A 141 20.23 5.80 -4.72
C THR A 141 19.24 4.74 -4.27
N ALA A 142 17.97 5.13 -4.08
CA ALA A 142 16.89 4.21 -3.71
C ALA A 142 16.74 3.05 -4.71
N ARG A 143 16.94 3.31 -6.00
CA ARG A 143 16.85 2.30 -7.05
C ARG A 143 17.99 1.28 -6.95
N VAL A 144 19.21 1.70 -6.63
CA VAL A 144 20.35 0.79 -6.40
C VAL A 144 20.09 -0.11 -5.20
N GLU A 145 19.63 0.45 -4.08
CA GLU A 145 19.30 -0.31 -2.87
C GLU A 145 18.19 -1.33 -3.13
N MET A 146 17.11 -0.90 -3.81
CA MET A 146 16.00 -1.78 -4.20
C MET A 146 16.47 -2.94 -5.07
N LEU A 147 17.30 -2.68 -6.10
CA LEU A 147 17.84 -3.74 -6.95
C LEU A 147 18.71 -4.71 -6.15
N SER A 148 19.59 -4.20 -5.29
CA SER A 148 20.43 -5.04 -4.43
C SER A 148 19.59 -5.96 -3.54
N ALA A 149 18.49 -5.45 -2.97
CA ALA A 149 17.55 -6.26 -2.21
C ALA A 149 16.90 -7.35 -3.07
N LEU A 150 16.47 -7.03 -4.30
CA LEU A 150 15.89 -7.98 -5.23
C LEU A 150 16.91 -9.01 -5.75
N ASP A 151 18.20 -8.68 -5.80
CA ASP A 151 19.28 -9.61 -6.20
C ASP A 151 19.76 -10.50 -5.05
N SER A 152 19.30 -10.26 -3.83
CA SER A 152 19.77 -10.98 -2.65
C SER A 152 19.20 -12.38 -2.52
N ASP A 153 19.99 -13.30 -1.93
CA ASP A 153 19.51 -14.61 -1.48
C ASP A 153 18.33 -14.51 -0.51
N ARG A 154 18.27 -13.41 0.26
CA ARG A 154 17.16 -13.12 1.18
C ARG A 154 15.83 -12.97 0.43
N TYR A 155 15.82 -12.32 -0.73
CA TYR A 155 14.62 -12.20 -1.56
C TYR A 155 14.16 -13.58 -2.07
N LEU A 156 15.09 -14.38 -2.60
CA LEU A 156 14.77 -15.74 -3.05
C LEU A 156 14.27 -16.63 -1.90
N ALA A 157 14.87 -16.52 -0.71
CA ALA A 157 14.42 -17.23 0.49
C ALA A 157 13.01 -16.81 0.91
N LEU A 158 12.69 -15.51 0.85
CA LEU A 158 11.34 -15.00 1.09
C LEU A 158 10.34 -15.61 0.10
N LEU A 159 10.62 -15.60 -1.21
CA LEU A 159 9.71 -16.16 -2.20
C LEU A 159 9.45 -17.65 -1.95
N ARG A 160 10.50 -18.43 -1.67
CA ARG A 160 10.37 -19.85 -1.29
C ARG A 160 9.57 -20.04 -0.01
N ALA A 161 9.72 -19.16 0.98
CA ALA A 161 8.94 -19.19 2.21
C ALA A 161 7.45 -18.92 1.95
N VAL A 162 7.11 -17.98 1.04
CA VAL A 162 5.73 -17.76 0.61
C VAL A 162 5.19 -19.01 -0.11
N VAL A 163 5.94 -19.62 -1.04
CA VAL A 163 5.53 -20.88 -1.71
C VAL A 163 5.27 -21.98 -0.68
N LYS A 164 6.16 -22.16 0.29
CA LYS A 164 5.95 -23.16 1.35
C LYS A 164 4.68 -22.87 2.15
N ALA A 165 4.39 -21.61 2.44
CA ALA A 165 3.17 -21.21 3.15
C ALA A 165 1.90 -21.51 2.33
N THR A 166 1.92 -21.36 1.00
CA THR A 166 0.76 -21.70 0.15
C THR A 166 0.49 -23.20 0.11
N GLN A 167 1.48 -24.03 0.43
CA GLN A 167 1.39 -25.50 0.43
C GLN A 167 1.17 -26.11 1.82
N THR A 168 1.29 -25.32 2.89
CA THR A 168 1.20 -25.83 4.27
C THR A 168 -0.21 -26.40 4.52
N PRO A 169 -0.34 -27.68 4.91
CA PRO A 169 -1.63 -28.29 5.19
C PRO A 169 -2.40 -27.51 6.25
N THR A 170 -3.70 -27.39 6.05
CA THR A 170 -4.61 -26.78 7.03
C THR A 170 -5.26 -27.89 7.83
N GLU A 171 -5.18 -27.82 9.15
CA GLU A 171 -5.95 -28.70 10.01
C GLU A 171 -7.44 -28.39 9.84
N LYS A 172 -8.27 -29.44 9.87
CA LYS A 172 -9.72 -29.26 9.89
C LYS A 172 -10.08 -28.56 11.20
N SER A 173 -10.82 -27.47 11.07
CA SER A 173 -11.31 -26.70 12.20
C SER A 173 -12.83 -26.75 12.21
N ASP A 174 -13.42 -27.12 13.36
CA ASP A 174 -14.86 -27.09 13.58
C ASP A 174 -15.37 -25.66 13.86
N VAL A 175 -14.50 -24.66 13.74
CA VAL A 175 -14.88 -23.25 13.92
C VAL A 175 -15.80 -22.82 12.78
N ASP A 176 -16.95 -22.25 13.17
CA ASP A 176 -17.83 -21.52 12.26
C ASP A 176 -17.05 -20.34 11.63
N THR A 177 -16.59 -20.58 10.40
CA THR A 177 -15.75 -19.66 9.66
C THR A 177 -16.48 -18.35 9.35
N GLU A 178 -17.79 -18.41 9.09
CA GLU A 178 -18.58 -17.21 8.82
C GLU A 178 -18.64 -16.32 10.06
N ARG A 179 -19.01 -16.89 11.21
CA ARG A 179 -19.07 -16.17 12.48
C ARG A 179 -17.70 -15.60 12.85
N ALA A 180 -16.65 -16.39 12.72
CA ALA A 180 -15.30 -15.97 13.06
C ALA A 180 -14.79 -14.81 12.19
N LEU A 181 -15.09 -14.82 10.89
CA LEU A 181 -14.78 -13.71 9.97
C LEU A 181 -15.61 -12.46 10.26
N ARG A 182 -16.91 -12.63 10.57
CA ARG A 182 -17.78 -11.52 10.96
C ARG A 182 -17.27 -10.82 12.22
N ASP A 183 -16.92 -11.59 13.26
CA ASP A 183 -16.36 -11.08 14.51
C ASP A 183 -15.03 -10.33 14.31
N LEU A 184 -14.18 -10.80 13.39
CA LEU A 184 -12.96 -10.09 13.01
C LEU A 184 -13.26 -8.72 12.40
N VAL A 185 -14.17 -8.65 11.43
CA VAL A 185 -14.53 -7.39 10.75
C VAL A 185 -15.13 -6.41 11.75
N ILE A 186 -16.10 -6.85 12.55
CA ILE A 186 -16.73 -6.05 13.61
C ILE A 186 -15.68 -5.56 14.62
N GLY A 187 -14.74 -6.43 15.01
CA GLY A 187 -13.64 -6.07 15.91
C GLY A 187 -12.75 -4.95 15.36
N GLN A 188 -12.41 -4.97 14.06
CA GLN A 188 -11.64 -3.88 13.44
C GLN A 188 -12.47 -2.61 13.29
N TYR A 189 -13.76 -2.72 12.95
CA TYR A 189 -14.67 -1.58 12.87
C TYR A 189 -14.79 -0.88 14.22
N ARG A 190 -15.01 -1.63 15.31
CA ARG A 190 -15.07 -1.08 16.68
C ARG A 190 -13.80 -0.31 17.05
N LYS A 191 -12.62 -0.83 16.67
CA LYS A 191 -11.33 -0.14 16.88
C LYS A 191 -11.23 1.17 16.09
N LEU A 192 -11.67 1.18 14.82
CA LEU A 192 -11.69 2.38 13.99
C LEU A 192 -12.69 3.40 14.53
N ARG A 193 -13.94 2.99 14.80
CA ARG A 193 -14.99 3.83 15.40
C ARG A 193 -14.54 4.46 16.72
N LYS A 194 -13.89 3.68 17.59
CA LYS A 194 -13.34 4.19 18.85
C LYS A 194 -12.23 5.22 18.62
N ALA A 195 -11.40 5.06 17.59
CA ALA A 195 -10.37 6.04 17.25
C ALA A 195 -10.99 7.34 16.73
N VAL A 196 -11.99 7.27 15.84
CA VAL A 196 -12.71 8.44 15.33
C VAL A 196 -13.41 9.21 16.48
N ARG A 197 -14.09 8.50 17.39
CA ARG A 197 -14.76 9.11 18.55
C ARG A 197 -13.85 9.83 19.53
N ARG A 198 -12.54 9.55 19.51
CA ARG A 198 -11.55 10.15 20.40
C ARG A 198 -10.85 11.36 19.77
N LEU A 199 -11.15 11.67 18.52
CA LEU A 199 -10.59 12.83 17.86
C LEU A 199 -11.26 14.11 18.37
N PRO A 200 -10.50 15.22 18.48
CA PRO A 200 -11.11 16.53 18.63
C PRO A 200 -11.85 16.95 17.36
N ASP A 201 -12.49 18.11 17.40
CA ASP A 201 -13.22 18.66 16.25
C ASP A 201 -12.28 18.96 15.08
N ASP A 202 -11.08 19.49 15.36
CA ASP A 202 -9.98 19.66 14.42
C ASP A 202 -8.79 18.74 14.79
N PRO A 203 -8.75 17.49 14.27
CA PRO A 203 -7.68 16.53 14.57
C PRO A 203 -6.38 16.89 13.85
N ALA A 204 -5.24 16.68 14.50
CA ALA A 204 -3.92 16.86 13.88
C ALA A 204 -3.68 15.89 12.70
N ASP A 205 -2.78 16.25 11.79
CA ASP A 205 -2.50 15.49 10.56
C ASP A 205 -2.05 14.04 10.87
N GLU A 206 -1.26 13.84 11.94
CA GLU A 206 -0.81 12.53 12.40
C GLU A 206 -1.98 11.67 12.88
N GLN A 207 -3.01 12.28 13.47
CA GLN A 207 -4.20 11.57 13.92
C GLN A 207 -5.03 11.08 12.73
N LEU A 208 -5.16 11.91 11.68
CA LEU A 208 -5.79 11.53 10.41
C LEU A 208 -5.00 10.42 9.70
N HIS A 209 -3.68 10.52 9.66
CA HIS A 209 -2.81 9.44 9.16
C HIS A 209 -3.04 8.12 9.94
N ALA A 210 -3.13 8.19 11.26
CA ALA A 210 -3.39 7.03 12.11
C ALA A 210 -4.79 6.43 11.88
N LEU A 211 -5.79 7.24 11.51
CA LEU A 211 -7.09 6.74 11.05
C LEU A 211 -6.98 6.00 9.72
N ARG A 212 -6.25 6.54 8.73
CA ARG A 212 -6.02 5.88 7.44
C ARG A 212 -5.43 4.49 7.61
N ILE A 213 -4.46 4.32 8.52
CA ILE A 213 -3.88 3.01 8.85
C ILE A 213 -4.94 2.05 9.42
N ARG A 214 -5.83 2.53 10.27
CA ARG A 214 -6.94 1.72 10.82
C ARG A 214 -7.99 1.39 9.77
N GLY A 215 -8.31 2.33 8.89
CA GLY A 215 -9.14 2.10 7.70
C GLY A 215 -8.55 0.99 6.82
N LYS A 216 -7.23 1.00 6.57
CA LYS A 216 -6.53 -0.07 5.85
C LYS A 216 -6.73 -1.42 6.53
N ARG A 217 -6.61 -1.49 7.86
CA ARG A 217 -6.86 -2.72 8.63
C ARG A 217 -8.28 -3.24 8.45
N LEU A 218 -9.28 -2.38 8.56
CA LEU A 218 -10.68 -2.74 8.36
C LEU A 218 -10.92 -3.28 6.94
N ARG A 219 -10.46 -2.54 5.91
CA ARG A 219 -10.62 -2.95 4.52
C ARG A 219 -10.01 -4.31 4.23
N TYR A 220 -8.76 -4.55 4.64
CA TYR A 220 -8.11 -5.84 4.39
C TYR A 220 -8.76 -7.00 5.16
N THR A 221 -9.36 -6.74 6.32
CA THR A 221 -10.12 -7.76 7.05
C THR A 221 -11.44 -8.06 6.35
N ALA A 222 -12.13 -7.03 5.84
CA ALA A 222 -13.33 -7.19 5.06
C ALA A 222 -13.07 -7.90 3.72
N GLU A 223 -11.94 -7.64 3.06
CA GLU A 223 -11.52 -8.37 1.84
C GLU A 223 -11.27 -9.85 2.10
N LEU A 224 -10.62 -10.20 3.22
CA LEU A 224 -10.47 -11.59 3.64
C LEU A 224 -11.83 -12.26 3.88
N ALA A 225 -12.79 -11.52 4.44
CA ALA A 225 -14.11 -12.03 4.74
C ALA A 225 -15.07 -12.01 3.54
N GLN A 226 -14.75 -11.29 2.46
CA GLN A 226 -15.65 -11.07 1.33
C GLN A 226 -16.11 -12.35 0.61
N PRO A 227 -15.25 -13.37 0.39
CA PRO A 227 -15.70 -14.62 -0.23
C PRO A 227 -16.82 -15.33 0.56
N THR A 228 -16.83 -15.17 1.89
CA THR A 228 -17.78 -15.81 2.80
C THR A 228 -18.98 -14.90 3.11
N LEU A 229 -18.73 -13.63 3.44
CA LEU A 229 -19.77 -12.66 3.85
C LEU A 229 -20.45 -11.96 2.67
N GLY A 230 -19.94 -12.11 1.44
CA GLY A 230 -20.59 -11.62 0.22
C GLY A 230 -20.79 -10.10 0.16
N THR A 231 -22.02 -9.69 -0.17
CA THR A 231 -22.37 -8.29 -0.49
C THR A 231 -22.13 -7.30 0.67
N PRO A 232 -22.50 -7.59 1.93
CA PRO A 232 -22.16 -6.72 3.06
C PRO A 232 -20.67 -6.36 3.15
N ALA A 233 -19.77 -7.35 3.08
CA ALA A 233 -18.33 -7.11 3.09
C ALA A 233 -17.87 -6.29 1.88
N ARG A 234 -18.43 -6.55 0.70
CA ARG A 234 -18.14 -5.77 -0.52
C ARG A 234 -18.50 -4.28 -0.36
N GLN A 235 -19.67 -3.99 0.21
CA GLN A 235 -20.11 -2.61 0.47
C GLN A 235 -19.18 -1.91 1.48
N LEU A 236 -18.80 -2.61 2.55
CA LEU A 236 -17.85 -2.09 3.53
C LEU A 236 -16.46 -1.83 2.91
N ILE A 237 -15.98 -2.70 2.03
CA ILE A 237 -14.72 -2.49 1.29
C ILE A 237 -14.80 -1.22 0.44
N LYS A 238 -15.91 -1.02 -0.29
CA LYS A 238 -16.12 0.16 -1.13
C LYS A 238 -16.12 1.45 -0.29
N ALA A 239 -16.88 1.47 0.80
CA ALA A 239 -16.94 2.62 1.70
C ALA A 239 -15.56 2.91 2.33
N THR A 240 -14.87 1.88 2.81
CA THR A 240 -13.55 2.03 3.43
C THR A 240 -12.48 2.44 2.41
N ARG A 241 -12.63 2.09 1.13
CA ARG A 241 -11.77 2.59 0.05
C ARG A 241 -11.95 4.10 -0.13
N ARG A 242 -13.19 4.60 -0.28
CA ARG A 242 -13.47 6.05 -0.34
C ARG A 242 -12.88 6.80 0.86
N PHE A 243 -13.06 6.27 2.06
CA PHE A 243 -12.46 6.83 3.28
C PHE A 243 -10.92 6.87 3.24
N GLN A 244 -10.28 5.83 2.70
CA GLN A 244 -8.82 5.79 2.54
C GLN A 244 -8.29 6.69 1.43
N ASP A 245 -9.09 6.91 0.38
CA ASP A 245 -8.72 7.78 -0.74
C ASP A 245 -8.69 9.23 -0.24
N VAL A 246 -9.73 9.68 0.49
CA VAL A 246 -9.77 11.03 1.09
C VAL A 246 -8.59 11.26 2.05
N LEU A 247 -8.38 10.35 3.00
CA LEU A 247 -7.26 10.47 3.94
C LEU A 247 -5.89 10.22 3.27
N GLY A 248 -5.87 9.54 2.13
CA GLY A 248 -4.68 9.31 1.31
C GLY A 248 -4.21 10.59 0.67
N GLU A 249 -5.10 11.25 -0.07
CA GLU A 249 -4.80 12.54 -0.70
C GLU A 249 -4.46 13.64 0.31
N HIS A 250 -5.12 13.67 1.47
CA HIS A 250 -4.71 14.57 2.57
C HIS A 250 -3.26 14.31 2.98
N GLN A 251 -2.91 13.05 3.24
CA GLN A 251 -1.55 12.70 3.66
C GLN A 251 -0.53 13.00 2.55
N ASP A 252 -0.84 12.67 1.31
CA ASP A 252 0.06 12.85 0.18
C ASP A 252 0.29 14.36 -0.06
N ALA A 253 -0.71 15.21 0.21
CA ALA A 253 -0.55 16.67 0.23
C ALA A 253 0.38 17.15 1.35
N CYS A 254 0.23 16.65 2.59
CA CYS A 254 1.14 16.98 3.70
C CYS A 254 2.59 16.60 3.35
N VAL A 255 2.80 15.40 2.80
CA VAL A 255 4.13 14.91 2.40
C VAL A 255 4.71 15.75 1.28
N ALA A 256 3.92 16.08 0.25
CA ALA A 256 4.38 16.93 -0.85
C ALA A 256 4.77 18.34 -0.38
N GLU A 257 3.94 18.98 0.47
CA GLU A 257 4.27 20.27 1.09
C GLU A 257 5.61 20.21 1.83
N GLN A 258 5.79 19.19 2.68
CA GLN A 258 7.02 19.03 3.45
C GLN A 258 8.24 18.84 2.54
N ARG A 259 8.13 17.97 1.52
CA ARG A 259 9.23 17.69 0.59
C ARG A 259 9.63 18.90 -0.24
N VAL A 260 8.66 19.69 -0.72
CA VAL A 260 8.96 20.94 -1.44
C VAL A 260 9.75 21.91 -0.55
N ARG A 261 9.40 22.02 0.73
CA ARG A 261 10.13 22.87 1.69
C ARG A 261 11.52 22.35 2.04
N GLU A 262 11.70 21.03 2.09
CA GLU A 262 13.01 20.41 2.29
C GLU A 262 13.91 20.71 1.10
N LEU A 263 13.43 20.45 -0.13
CA LEU A 263 14.17 20.74 -1.36
C LEU A 263 14.58 22.21 -1.47
N LEU A 264 13.67 23.13 -1.12
CA LEU A 264 13.99 24.57 -1.15
C LEU A 264 15.10 24.93 -0.15
N ARG A 265 15.09 24.33 1.05
CA ARG A 265 16.13 24.54 2.07
C ARG A 265 17.47 23.95 1.64
N ASP A 266 17.45 22.79 0.99
CA ASP A 266 18.66 22.08 0.54
C ASP A 266 19.39 22.82 -0.60
N LEU A 267 18.72 23.75 -1.28
CA LEU A 267 19.33 24.63 -2.29
C LEU A 267 20.15 25.77 -1.69
N GLY A 268 20.07 26.02 -0.38
CA GLY A 268 20.82 27.07 0.32
C GLY A 268 20.27 28.49 0.17
N ASP A 269 21.04 29.47 0.64
CA ASP A 269 20.61 30.87 0.77
C ASP A 269 20.62 31.67 -0.56
N ASP A 270 21.36 31.20 -1.56
CA ASP A 270 21.46 31.83 -2.89
C ASP A 270 20.43 31.28 -3.90
N VAL A 271 19.23 30.94 -3.41
CA VAL A 271 18.14 30.44 -4.25
C VAL A 271 17.64 31.53 -5.19
N ASP A 272 17.51 31.17 -6.47
CA ASP A 272 16.88 32.00 -7.49
C ASP A 272 15.43 32.34 -7.11
N THR A 273 15.05 33.62 -7.22
CA THR A 273 13.72 34.12 -6.85
C THR A 273 12.59 33.36 -7.55
N THR A 274 12.79 32.94 -8.79
CA THR A 274 11.79 32.16 -9.55
C THR A 274 11.62 30.77 -8.94
N VAL A 275 12.70 30.14 -8.47
CA VAL A 275 12.64 28.85 -7.76
C VAL A 275 11.90 28.98 -6.44
N ALA A 276 12.19 30.03 -5.65
CA ALA A 276 11.45 30.30 -4.41
C ALA A 276 9.95 30.55 -4.67
N PHE A 277 9.63 31.34 -5.70
CA PHE A 277 8.25 31.63 -6.11
C PHE A 277 7.50 30.37 -6.49
N VAL A 278 8.08 29.52 -7.34
CA VAL A 278 7.48 28.25 -7.77
C VAL A 278 7.30 27.30 -6.58
N ALA A 279 8.29 27.17 -5.70
CA ALA A 279 8.16 26.36 -4.48
C ALA A 279 7.01 26.86 -3.59
N GLY A 280 6.88 28.18 -3.42
CA GLY A 280 5.76 28.80 -2.71
C GLY A 280 4.40 28.46 -3.32
N ARG A 281 4.27 28.55 -4.65
CA ARG A 281 3.05 28.16 -5.38
C ARG A 281 2.68 26.69 -5.16
N LEU A 282 3.66 25.79 -5.24
CA LEU A 282 3.45 24.37 -4.99
C LEU A 282 2.97 24.11 -3.56
N VAL A 283 3.61 24.73 -2.56
CA VAL A 283 3.20 24.65 -1.16
C VAL A 283 1.75 25.11 -0.96
N GLU A 284 1.37 26.25 -1.55
CA GLU A 284 -0.01 26.77 -1.41
C GLU A 284 -1.04 25.83 -2.05
N ARG A 285 -0.74 25.23 -3.20
CA ARG A 285 -1.63 24.23 -3.82
C ARG A 285 -1.79 22.99 -2.95
N GLU A 286 -0.71 22.50 -2.35
CA GLU A 286 -0.78 21.36 -1.45
C GLU A 286 -1.56 21.68 -0.16
N ARG A 287 -1.42 22.90 0.37
CA ARG A 287 -2.25 23.38 1.50
C ARG A 287 -3.73 23.41 1.15
N ALA A 288 -4.09 23.88 -0.05
CA ALA A 288 -5.48 23.88 -0.51
C ALA A 288 -6.06 22.46 -0.63
N ARG A 289 -5.31 21.52 -1.24
CA ARG A 289 -5.70 20.10 -1.33
C ARG A 289 -5.87 19.46 0.04
N ARG A 290 -4.93 19.73 0.97
CA ARG A 290 -5.02 19.27 2.37
C ARG A 290 -6.31 19.77 3.03
N ALA A 291 -6.62 21.06 2.89
CA ALA A 291 -7.83 21.65 3.48
C ALA A 291 -9.13 21.04 2.92
N GLU A 292 -9.20 20.87 1.60
CA GLU A 292 -10.34 20.23 0.92
C GLU A 292 -10.62 18.81 1.47
N HIS A 293 -9.57 18.01 1.61
CA HIS A 293 -9.70 16.62 2.05
C HIS A 293 -9.91 16.51 3.57
N ARG A 294 -9.39 17.48 4.35
CA ARG A 294 -9.71 17.63 5.78
C ARG A 294 -11.19 17.96 5.99
N ALA A 295 -11.82 18.71 5.08
CA ALA A 295 -13.23 19.04 5.19
C ALA A 295 -14.16 17.85 4.91
N THR A 296 -13.74 16.87 4.10
CA THR A 296 -14.61 15.81 3.58
C THR A 296 -14.44 14.44 4.25
N TRP A 297 -13.42 14.23 5.10
CA TRP A 297 -13.16 12.90 5.67
C TRP A 297 -14.30 12.38 6.57
N ARG A 298 -15.06 13.26 7.23
CA ARG A 298 -16.19 12.88 8.08
C ARG A 298 -17.35 12.29 7.28
N GLU A 299 -17.63 12.84 6.11
CA GLU A 299 -18.64 12.30 5.18
C GLU A 299 -18.22 10.88 4.71
N ALA A 300 -16.94 10.72 4.36
CA ALA A 300 -16.42 9.41 3.97
C ALA A 300 -16.45 8.40 5.14
N TRP A 301 -16.28 8.87 6.39
CA TRP A 301 -16.44 8.05 7.58
C TRP A 301 -17.90 7.61 7.80
N ASP A 302 -18.88 8.49 7.56
CA ASP A 302 -20.29 8.14 7.71
C ASP A 302 -20.70 7.01 6.76
N ALA A 303 -20.19 6.99 5.53
CA ALA A 303 -20.39 5.88 4.62
C ALA A 303 -19.81 4.55 5.17
N VAL A 304 -18.66 4.59 5.85
CA VAL A 304 -18.07 3.41 6.51
C VAL A 304 -18.95 2.94 7.67
N ARG A 305 -19.47 3.86 8.47
CA ARG A 305 -20.38 3.55 9.59
C ARG A 305 -21.63 2.83 9.09
N THR A 306 -22.32 3.40 8.10
CA THR A 306 -23.53 2.79 7.52
C THR A 306 -23.26 1.42 6.92
N ALA A 307 -22.16 1.26 6.18
CA ALA A 307 -21.82 -0.03 5.59
C ALA A 307 -21.44 -1.09 6.64
N ALA A 308 -20.89 -0.67 7.78
CA ALA A 308 -20.53 -1.59 8.87
C ALA A 308 -21.74 -2.10 9.65
N ASP A 309 -22.88 -1.41 9.62
CA ASP A 309 -24.12 -1.86 10.30
C ASP A 309 -24.78 -3.05 9.58
N ALA A 310 -24.41 -3.30 8.32
CA ALA A 310 -24.86 -4.45 7.53
C ALA A 310 -23.97 -5.70 7.67
N ILE A 311 -22.83 -5.58 8.37
CA ILE A 311 -21.94 -6.71 8.71
C ILE A 311 -22.45 -7.42 9.95
#